data_AF-A0A6H1L9D9-F1
#
_entry.id   AF-A0A6H1L9D9-F1
#
_cell.length_a   1.000
_cell.length_b   1.000
_cell.length_c   1.000
_cell.angle_alpha   90.00
_cell.angle_beta   90.00
_cell.angle_gamma   90.00
#
_symmetry.space_group_name_H-M   'P 1'
#
loop_
_entity.id
_entity.type
_entity.pdbx_description
1 polymer ?
#
loop_
_entity_poly.entity_id
_entity_poly.type
_entity_poly.pdbx_seq_one_letter_code
_entity_poly.pdbx_strand_id
1 'polypeptide(L)' 'MLVEAGLVERVPDPADRRVRGVAIDARTRLLVSCEECVTGIEADPLSGLPEVEAQFLVALVTARTLTHGPPTLHL' A
#
# COMPACT_ATOMS: atom_id res chain seq x y z
N MET A 1 -1.76 15.44 -9.22
CA MET A 1 -1.29 14.25 -9.97
C MET A 1 -2.32 13.12 -10.04
N LEU A 2 -2.70 12.40 -8.96
CA LEU A 2 -3.63 11.24 -9.07
C LEU A 2 -5.11 11.62 -9.31
N VAL A 3 -5.59 12.68 -8.64
CA VAL A 3 -6.94 13.23 -8.87
C VAL A 3 -7.06 13.81 -10.28
N GLU A 4 -6.02 14.52 -10.73
CA GLU A 4 -5.95 15.10 -12.08
C GLU A 4 -5.90 14.03 -13.17
N ALA A 5 -5.27 12.88 -12.88
CA ALA A 5 -5.26 11.72 -13.76
C ALA A 5 -6.57 10.91 -13.72
N GLY A 6 -7.57 11.33 -12.92
CA GLY A 6 -8.87 10.65 -12.80
C GLY A 6 -8.81 9.28 -12.12
N LEU A 7 -7.74 8.98 -11.38
CA LEU A 7 -7.52 7.68 -10.76
C LEU A 7 -8.13 7.57 -9.37
N VAL A 8 -8.34 8.70 -8.71
CA VAL A 8 -8.94 8.79 -7.38
C VAL A 8 -9.79 10.05 -7.26
N GLU A 9 -10.80 10.01 -6.40
CA GLU A 9 -11.67 11.14 -6.12
C GLU A 9 -11.53 11.58 -4.66
N ARG A 10 -11.70 12.89 -4.40
CA ARG A 10 -11.78 13.43 -3.04
C ARG A 10 -13.25 13.49 -2.63
N VAL A 11 -13.65 12.61 -1.71
CA VAL A 11 -15.03 12.54 -1.22
C VAL A 11 -15.15 13.07 0.21
N PRO A 12 -16.25 13.75 0.59
CA PRO A 12 -16.49 14.10 1.98
C PRO A 12 -16.55 12.85 2.87
N ASP A 13 -15.96 12.93 4.06
CA ASP A 13 -16.10 11.85 5.03
C ASP A 13 -17.57 11.78 5.51
N PRO A 14 -18.20 10.58 5.51
CA PRO A 14 -19.56 10.42 5.99
C PRO A 14 -19.74 10.71 7.49
N ALA A 15 -18.69 10.57 8.30
CA ALA A 15 -18.69 10.87 9.73
C ALA A 15 -18.42 12.35 10.03
N ASP A 16 -17.64 13.03 9.18
CA ASP A 16 -17.44 14.49 9.26
C ASP A 16 -17.28 15.11 7.87
N ARG A 17 -18.33 15.81 7.42
CA ARG A 17 -18.35 16.45 6.09
C ARG A 17 -17.34 17.59 5.92
N ARG A 18 -16.63 18.02 6.98
CA ARG A 18 -15.52 18.97 6.89
C ARG A 18 -14.22 18.31 6.44
N VAL A 19 -14.10 17.00 6.64
CA VAL A 19 -12.95 16.19 6.22
C VAL A 19 -13.15 15.67 4.79
N ARG A 20 -12.05 15.41 4.08
CA ARG A 20 -12.05 14.84 2.72
C ARG A 20 -11.22 13.56 2.69
N GLY A 21 -11.88 12.43 2.48
CA GLY A 21 -11.23 11.16 2.17
C GLY A 21 -10.79 11.08 0.71
N VAL A 22 -10.07 10.01 0.39
CA VAL A 22 -9.73 9.64 -0.99
C VAL A 22 -10.48 8.35 -1.31
N ALA A 23 -11.33 8.38 -2.33
CA ALA A 23 -12.01 7.21 -2.85
C ALA A 23 -11.25 6.70 -4.08
N ILE A 24 -11.07 5.39 -4.13
CA ILE A 24 -10.56 4.66 -5.29
C ILE A 24 -11.51 3.49 -5.55
N ASP A 25 -11.80 3.20 -6.81
CA ASP A 25 -12.39 1.91 -7.15
C ASP A 25 -11.28 0.86 -7.07
N ALA A 26 -11.33 0.00 -6.05
CA ALA A 26 -10.37 -1.08 -5.87
C ALA A 26 -10.30 -2.04 -7.08
N ARG A 27 -11.27 -1.96 -8.01
CA ARG A 27 -11.29 -2.75 -9.26
C ARG A 27 -10.62 -2.05 -10.44
N THR A 28 -9.97 -0.90 -10.24
CA THR A 28 -9.30 -0.21 -11.33
C THR A 28 -8.19 -1.10 -11.88
N ARG A 29 -8.21 -1.39 -13.20
CA ARG A 29 -7.19 -2.24 -13.87
C ARG A 29 -5.75 -1.79 -13.59
N LEU A 30 -5.56 -0.49 -13.37
CA LEU A 30 -4.27 0.07 -12.99
C LEU A 30 -3.79 -0.42 -11.62
N LEU A 31 -4.66 -0.45 -10.61
CA LEU A 31 -4.30 -0.93 -9.27
C LEU A 31 -3.88 -2.39 -9.33
N VAL A 32 -4.66 -3.23 -10.01
CA VAL A 32 -4.34 -4.66 -10.22
C VAL A 32 -2.99 -4.81 -10.92
N SER A 33 -2.75 -4.07 -12.01
CA SER A 33 -1.47 -4.13 -12.72
C SER A 33 -0.28 -3.67 -11.86
N CYS A 34 -0.48 -2.67 -11.01
CA CYS A 34 0.54 -2.23 -10.06
C CYS A 34 0.82 -3.31 -9.00
N GLU A 35 -0.22 -3.93 -8.43
CA GLU A 35 -0.08 -5.01 -7.44
C GLU A 35 0.62 -6.24 -8.02
N GLU A 36 0.30 -6.62 -9.26
CA GLU A 36 0.98 -7.70 -9.98
C GLU A 36 2.45 -7.38 -10.23
N CYS A 37 2.77 -6.14 -10.63
CA CYS A 37 4.13 -5.68 -10.85
C CYS A 37 4.95 -5.72 -9.56
N VAL A 38 4.39 -5.20 -8.47
CA VAL A 38 5.03 -5.21 -7.14
C VAL A 38 5.28 -6.65 -6.70
N THR A 39 4.26 -7.51 -6.79
CA THR A 39 4.37 -8.93 -6.42
C THR A 39 5.46 -9.63 -7.23
N GLY A 40 5.53 -9.36 -8.53
CA GLY A 40 6.57 -9.93 -9.40
C GLY A 40 7.98 -9.49 -9.02
N ILE A 41 8.15 -8.23 -8.64
CA ILE A 41 9.44 -7.67 -8.19
C ILE A 41 9.82 -8.21 -6.81
N GLU A 42 8.86 -8.36 -5.90
CA GLU A 42 9.09 -8.85 -4.54
C GLU A 42 9.38 -10.36 -4.49
N ALA A 43 8.92 -11.13 -5.48
CA ALA A 43 9.11 -12.57 -5.53
C ALA A 43 10.58 -12.99 -5.60
N ASP A 44 11.41 -12.32 -6.41
CA ASP A 44 12.83 -12.66 -6.62
C ASP A 44 13.70 -12.50 -5.35
N PRO A 45 13.68 -11.35 -4.64
CA PRO A 45 14.47 -11.21 -3.41
C PRO A 45 13.97 -12.11 -2.27
N LEU A 46 12.70 -12.50 -2.27
CA LEU A 46 12.11 -13.35 -1.24
C LEU A 46 12.16 -14.85 -1.57
N SER A 47 12.51 -15.24 -2.81
CA SER A 47 12.44 -16.64 -3.26
C SER A 47 13.38 -17.58 -2.51
N GLY A 48 14.43 -17.05 -1.88
CA GLY A 48 15.39 -17.81 -1.08
C GLY A 48 14.93 -18.12 0.34
N LEU A 49 13.80 -17.57 0.79
CA LEU A 49 13.32 -17.74 2.15
C LEU A 49 12.35 -18.92 2.25
N PRO A 50 12.59 -19.87 3.19
CA PRO A 50 11.56 -20.80 3.61
C PRO A 50 10.33 -20.05 4.13
N GLU A 51 9.15 -20.63 3.91
CA GLU A 51 7.85 -20.05 4.32
C GLU A 51 7.84 -19.55 5.78
N VAL A 52 8.42 -20.33 6.70
CA VAL A 52 8.50 -19.97 8.13
C VAL A 52 9.36 -18.73 8.36
N GLU A 53 10.45 -18.57 7.62
CA GLU A 53 11.33 -17.39 7.73
C GLU A 53 10.69 -16.16 7.09
N ALA A 54 9.98 -16.33 5.97
CA ALA A 54 9.20 -15.26 5.36
C ALA A 54 8.11 -14.73 6.32
N GLN A 55 7.38 -15.63 6.99
CA GLN A 55 6.38 -15.25 8.01
C GLN A 55 7.02 -14.52 9.20
N PHE A 56 8.19 -14.96 9.64
CA PHE A 56 8.93 -14.30 10.72
C PHE A 56 9.40 -12.89 10.30
N LEU A 57 9.90 -12.73 9.07
CA LEU A 57 10.27 -11.43 8.52
C LEU A 57 9.08 -10.47 8.48
N VAL A 58 7.91 -10.94 8.03
CA VAL A 58 6.67 -10.15 8.04
C VAL A 58 6.32 -9.71 9.46
N ALA A 59 6.41 -10.60 10.44
CA ALA A 59 6.13 -10.27 11.84
C ALA A 59 7.09 -9.20 12.38
N LEU A 60 8.39 -9.30 12.07
CA LEU A 60 9.40 -8.33 12.49
C LEU A 60 9.18 -6.95 11.86
N VAL A 61 8.93 -6.91 10.55
CA VAL A 61 8.68 -5.65 9.84
C VAL A 61 7.41 -5.00 10.38
N THR A 62 6.32 -5.76 10.54
CA THR A 62 5.03 -5.26 11.05
C THR A 62 5.14 -4.73 12.48
N ALA A 63 5.85 -5.44 13.36
CA ALA A 63 6.08 -4.98 14.73
C ALA A 63 6.91 -3.68 14.78
N ARG A 64 7.85 -3.50 13.84
CA ARG A 64 8.68 -2.30 13.75
C ARG A 64 7.92 -1.09 13.20
N THR A 65 7.04 -1.28 12.22
CA THR A 65 6.19 -0.19 11.72
C THR A 65 5.24 0.35 12.79
N LEU A 66 4.77 -0.51 13.70
CA LEU A 66 3.92 -0.10 14.83
C LEU A 66 4.69 0.68 15.91
N THR A 67 6.02 0.57 15.99
CA THR A 67 6.84 1.18 17.04
C THR A 67 7.53 2.48 16.62
N HIS A 68 7.74 2.73 15.33
CA HIS A 68 8.48 3.91 14.85
C HIS A 68 7.71 4.84 13.89
N GLY A 69 6.45 4.54 13.56
CA GLY A 69 5.69 5.31 12.56
C GLY A 69 6.23 5.09 11.12
N PRO A 70 5.46 5.43 10.09
CA PRO A 70 5.89 5.22 8.71
C PRO A 70 7.16 6.03 8.41
N PRO A 71 8.10 5.50 7.61
CA PRO A 71 9.31 6.22 7.25
C PRO A 71 8.95 7.50 6.48
N THR A 72 9.46 8.64 6.95
CA THR A 72 9.33 9.92 6.26
C THR A 72 10.07 9.85 4.93
N LEU A 73 9.36 9.64 3.83
CA LEU A 73 9.92 9.78 2.49
C LEU A 73 10.12 11.26 2.22
N HIS A 74 11.36 11.73 2.33
CA HIS A 74 11.76 13.02 1.80
C HIS A 74 11.83 12.91 0.28
N LEU A 75 10.76 13.36 -0.38
CA LEU A 75 10.75 13.70 -1.81
C LEU A 75 11.38 15.09 -2.00
#